data_AF-A0A2V9IN15-F1
#
_entry.id   AF-A0A2V9IN15-F1
#
_cell.length_a   1.000
_cell.length_b   1.000
_cell.length_c   1.000
_cell.angle_alpha   90.00
_cell.angle_beta   90.00
_cell.angle_gamma   90.00
#
_symmetry.space_group_name_H-M   'P 1'
#
loop_
_entity.id
_entity.type
_entity.pdbx_description
1 polymer ?
#
loop_
_entity_poly.entity_id
_entity_poly.type
_entity_poly.pdbx_seq_one_letter_code
_entity_poly.pdbx_strand_id
1 'polypeptide(L)'
;MRLFPAPGAAELRAYYPDTYWFSPEEETVDHLEELYRRFVLRDHVSFVCRALESYQTDGLVLDVGCGGGLFLKMLAERGYRVAGLDFSHDAARIAWKGNGV
;
A
#
# COMPACT_ATOMS: atom_id res chain seq x y z
N MET A 1 9.04 10.56 -15.92
CA MET A 1 7.90 11.44 -16.22
C MET A 1 7.99 12.65 -15.29
N ARG A 2 8.08 13.88 -15.81
CA ARG A 2 8.32 15.10 -15.01
C ARG A 2 6.99 15.86 -14.87
N LEU A 3 6.36 15.78 -13.70
CA LEU A 3 5.11 16.48 -13.39
C LEU A 3 5.45 17.88 -12.85
N PHE A 4 5.79 18.80 -13.74
CA PHE A 4 5.94 20.21 -13.38
C PHE A 4 5.19 21.11 -14.38
N PRO A 5 4.26 21.98 -13.91
CA PRO A 5 3.86 22.15 -12.51
C PRO A 5 3.16 20.91 -11.94
N ALA A 6 3.04 20.83 -10.62
CA ALA A 6 2.31 19.74 -9.98
C ALA A 6 0.84 19.79 -10.45
N PRO A 7 0.26 18.66 -10.90
CA PRO A 7 -1.12 18.61 -11.34
C PRO A 7 -2.07 19.01 -10.21
N GLY A 8 -3.17 19.69 -10.58
CA GLY A 8 -4.22 20.04 -9.62
C GLY A 8 -4.94 18.78 -9.10
N ALA A 9 -5.66 18.89 -7.98
CA ALA A 9 -6.38 17.75 -7.39
C ALA A 9 -7.39 17.07 -8.34
N ALA A 10 -7.98 17.82 -9.28
CA ALA A 10 -8.87 17.25 -10.29
C ALA A 10 -8.12 16.46 -11.38
N GLU A 11 -6.91 16.91 -11.75
CA GLU A 11 -6.05 16.24 -12.74
C GLU A 11 -5.40 14.99 -12.14
N LEU A 12 -5.06 15.03 -10.84
CA LEU A 12 -4.59 13.87 -10.09
C LEU A 12 -5.55 12.68 -10.16
N ARG A 13 -6.87 12.91 -10.14
CA ARG A 13 -7.88 11.84 -10.29
C ARG A 13 -7.76 11.10 -11.62
N ALA A 14 -7.37 11.77 -12.70
CA ALA A 14 -7.25 11.12 -14.01
C ALA A 14 -6.11 10.08 -14.05
N TYR A 15 -5.12 10.18 -13.15
CA TYR A 15 -4.04 9.19 -13.02
C TYR A 15 -4.45 7.93 -12.24
N TYR A 16 -5.60 7.96 -11.55
CA TYR A 16 -6.14 6.85 -10.78
C TYR A 16 -7.58 6.56 -11.24
N PRO A 17 -7.77 6.02 -12.45
CA PRO A 17 -9.10 5.64 -12.93
C PRO A 17 -9.74 4.60 -12.01
N ASP A 18 -11.07 4.54 -11.96
CA ASP A 18 -11.80 3.67 -11.03
C ASP A 18 -11.39 2.18 -11.15
N THR A 19 -10.96 1.74 -12.34
CA THR A 19 -10.48 0.37 -12.59
C THR A 19 -9.04 0.11 -12.14
N TYR A 20 -8.29 1.13 -11.69
CA TYR A 20 -6.88 1.00 -11.31
C TYR A 20 -6.67 0.11 -10.08
N TRP A 21 -7.60 0.19 -9.12
CA TRP A 21 -7.62 -0.69 -7.94
C TRP A 21 -8.69 -1.79 -8.05
N PHE A 22 -9.66 -1.62 -8.94
CA PHE A 22 -10.66 -2.62 -9.29
C PHE A 22 -10.28 -3.35 -10.60
N SER A 23 -9.39 -4.32 -10.47
CA SER A 23 -9.30 -5.41 -11.44
C SER A 23 -8.83 -6.62 -10.66
N PRO A 24 -9.73 -7.57 -10.38
CA PRO A 24 -9.58 -8.86 -11.04
C PRO A 24 -10.92 -9.46 -11.45
N GLU A 25 -10.97 -9.88 -12.71
CA GLU A 25 -11.81 -11.01 -13.09
C GLU A 25 -11.30 -12.24 -12.31
N GLU A 26 -12.21 -12.92 -11.60
CA GLU A 26 -12.12 -14.29 -11.02
C GLU A 26 -11.61 -14.50 -9.57
N GLU A 27 -12.56 -14.76 -8.67
CA GLU A 27 -12.43 -15.09 -7.23
C GLU A 27 -11.46 -16.23 -6.86
N THR A 28 -11.05 -17.09 -7.81
CA THR A 28 -10.05 -18.15 -7.56
C THR A 28 -8.60 -17.70 -7.77
N VAL A 29 -8.39 -16.57 -8.46
CA VAL A 29 -7.06 -15.98 -8.68
C VAL A 29 -6.59 -15.23 -7.43
N ASP A 30 -7.51 -14.75 -6.60
CA ASP A 30 -7.24 -13.88 -5.44
C ASP A 30 -6.24 -14.46 -4.43
N HIS A 31 -6.35 -15.74 -4.04
CA HIS A 31 -5.46 -16.32 -3.04
C HIS A 31 -4.03 -16.53 -3.56
N LEU A 32 -3.89 -17.01 -4.80
CA LEU A 32 -2.58 -17.20 -5.42
C LEU A 32 -1.91 -15.85 -5.70
N GLU A 33 -2.71 -14.87 -6.14
CA GLU A 33 -2.27 -13.51 -6.35
C GLU A 33 -1.80 -12.85 -5.04
N GLU A 34 -2.56 -12.99 -3.96
CA GLU A 34 -2.18 -12.50 -2.64
C GLU A 34 -0.87 -13.16 -2.15
N LEU A 35 -0.73 -14.47 -2.32
CA LEU A 35 0.51 -15.19 -1.98
C LEU A 35 1.70 -14.67 -2.81
N TYR A 36 1.51 -14.45 -4.10
CA TYR A 36 2.52 -13.89 -4.99
C TYR A 36 2.89 -12.46 -4.58
N ARG A 37 1.91 -11.60 -4.33
CA ARG A 37 2.11 -10.21 -3.87
C ARG A 37 2.88 -10.18 -2.55
N ARG A 38 2.53 -11.03 -1.58
CA ARG A 38 3.28 -11.16 -0.31
C ARG A 38 4.70 -11.67 -0.53
N PHE A 39 4.91 -12.60 -1.45
CA PHE A 39 6.24 -13.09 -1.79
C PHE A 39 7.11 -11.97 -2.37
N VAL A 40 6.61 -11.23 -3.37
CA VAL A 40 7.33 -10.12 -4.00
C VAL A 40 7.63 -8.99 -3.00
N LEU A 41 6.68 -8.69 -2.10
CA LEU A 41 6.87 -7.64 -1.10
C LEU A 41 7.76 -8.05 0.08
N ARG A 42 8.07 -9.34 0.23
CA ARG A 42 8.80 -9.85 1.41
C ARG A 42 10.16 -9.19 1.56
N ASP A 43 10.87 -9.01 0.45
CA ASP A 43 12.19 -8.39 0.46
C ASP A 43 12.12 -6.90 0.79
N HIS A 44 11.09 -6.21 0.30
CA HIS A 44 10.86 -4.79 0.64
C HIS A 44 10.53 -4.62 2.13
N VAL A 45 9.65 -5.48 2.66
CA VAL A 45 9.32 -5.49 4.09
C VAL A 45 10.56 -5.78 4.93
N SER A 46 11.37 -6.78 4.54
CA SER A 46 12.62 -7.11 5.23
C SER A 46 13.59 -5.93 5.25
N PHE A 47 13.76 -5.25 4.10
CA PHE A 47 14.60 -4.07 3.99
C PHE A 47 14.14 -2.96 4.95
N VAL A 48 12.84 -2.64 4.96
CA VAL A 48 12.30 -1.59 5.82
C VAL A 48 12.39 -1.97 7.31
N CYS A 49 12.10 -3.22 7.68
CA CYS A 49 12.23 -3.68 9.07
C CYS A 49 13.67 -3.51 9.56
N ARG A 50 14.66 -3.94 8.76
CA ARG A 50 16.08 -3.79 9.12
C ARG A 50 16.48 -2.33 9.25
N ALA A 51 15.95 -1.45 8.40
CA ALA A 51 16.18 -0.02 8.53
C ALA A 51 15.57 0.49 9.84
N LEU A 52 14.32 0.17 10.16
CA LEU A 52 13.63 0.62 11.37
C LEU A 52 14.32 0.14 12.65
N GLU A 53 14.77 -1.12 12.69
CA GLU A 53 15.54 -1.67 13.80
C GLU A 53 16.81 -0.86 14.11
N SER A 54 17.45 -0.26 13.10
CA SER A 54 18.66 0.55 13.27
C SER A 54 18.41 1.90 13.97
N TYR A 55 17.17 2.39 13.99
CA TYR A 55 16.82 3.71 14.53
C TYR A 55 16.29 3.68 15.97
N GLN A 56 16.16 2.50 16.61
CA GLN A 56 15.69 2.32 18.00
C GLN A 56 14.49 3.21 18.38
N THR A 57 13.52 3.37 17.47
CA THR A 57 12.34 4.22 17.66
C THR A 57 11.07 3.39 17.59
N ASP A 58 10.09 3.75 18.42
CA ASP A 58 8.73 3.19 18.42
C ASP A 58 7.75 4.04 17.60
N GLY A 59 8.28 4.90 16.73
CA GLY A 59 7.53 5.83 15.90
C GLY A 59 6.51 5.17 14.95
N LEU A 60 5.59 6.00 14.47
CA LEU A 60 4.60 5.61 13.46
C LEU A 60 5.26 5.59 12.07
N VAL A 61 5.11 4.48 11.34
CA VAL A 61 5.52 4.38 9.93
C VAL A 61 4.40 4.93 9.04
N LEU A 62 4.71 5.95 8.24
CA LEU A 62 3.77 6.50 7.24
C LEU A 62 4.13 6.00 5.84
N ASP A 63 3.20 5.32 5.19
CA ASP A 63 3.30 4.92 3.78
C ASP A 63 2.49 5.85 2.89
N VAL A 64 3.17 6.51 1.93
CA VAL A 64 2.57 7.52 1.03
C VAL A 64 2.39 6.89 -0.35
N GLY A 65 1.14 6.80 -0.81
CA GLY A 65 0.75 5.96 -1.93
C GLY A 65 0.57 4.50 -1.53
N CYS A 66 -0.05 4.25 -0.36
CA CYS A 66 -0.11 2.93 0.25
C CYS A 66 -0.98 1.91 -0.50
N GLY A 67 -1.76 2.36 -1.49
CA GLY A 67 -2.62 1.52 -2.29
C GLY A 67 -3.58 0.70 -1.44
N GLY A 68 -3.81 -0.57 -1.84
CA GLY A 68 -4.63 -1.51 -1.09
C GLY A 68 -4.07 -1.92 0.29
N GLY A 69 -2.95 -1.36 0.76
CA GLY A 69 -2.49 -1.51 2.15
C GLY A 69 -1.79 -2.84 2.49
N LEU A 70 -1.46 -3.69 1.50
CA LEU A 70 -0.81 -4.98 1.79
C LEU A 70 0.56 -4.80 2.47
N PHE A 71 1.35 -3.83 2.01
CA PHE A 71 2.65 -3.52 2.62
C PHE A 71 2.49 -3.08 4.08
N LEU A 72 1.54 -2.18 4.36
CA LEU A 72 1.19 -1.74 5.71
C LEU A 72 0.78 -2.89 6.62
N LYS A 73 -0.09 -3.79 6.14
CA LYS A 73 -0.48 -5.00 6.89
C LYS A 73 0.72 -5.86 7.24
N MET A 74 1.62 -6.09 6.28
CA MET A 74 2.82 -6.89 6.53
C MET A 74 3.76 -6.24 7.56
N LEU A 75 3.82 -4.91 7.64
CA LEU A 75 4.54 -4.20 8.70
C LEU A 75 3.80 -4.28 10.04
N ALA A 76 2.49 -4.11 10.07
CA ALA A 76 1.67 -4.24 11.27
C ALA A 76 1.74 -5.64 11.89
N GLU A 77 1.72 -6.69 11.06
CA GLU A 77 1.93 -8.09 11.47
C GLU A 77 3.29 -8.33 12.16
N ARG A 78 4.27 -7.43 11.96
CA ARG A 78 5.60 -7.45 12.60
C ARG A 78 5.68 -6.55 13.84
N GLY A 79 4.56 -5.97 14.26
CA GLY A 79 4.46 -5.14 15.46
C GLY A 79 4.74 -3.65 15.25
N TYR A 80 4.91 -3.19 14.01
CA TYR A 80 5.09 -1.77 13.73
C TYR A 80 3.75 -1.03 13.81
N ARG A 81 3.77 0.18 14.38
CA ARG A 81 2.65 1.12 14.25
C ARG A 81 2.69 1.72 12.86
N VAL A 82 1.57 1.68 12.15
CA VAL A 82 1.50 2.10 10.76
C VAL A 82 0.35 3.07 10.49
N ALA A 83 0.53 3.92 9.49
CA ALA A 83 -0.52 4.74 8.89
C ALA A 83 -0.32 4.79 7.37
N GLY A 84 -1.42 4.73 6.62
CA GLY A 84 -1.44 4.83 5.18
C GLY A 84 -2.03 6.14 4.68
N LEU A 85 -1.48 6.66 3.60
CA LEU A 85 -2.05 7.77 2.85
C LEU A 85 -2.11 7.38 1.38
N ASP A 86 -3.30 7.39 0.79
CA ASP A 86 -3.48 7.25 -0.65
C ASP A 86 -4.52 8.28 -1.14
N PHE A 87 -4.35 8.76 -2.36
CA PHE A 87 -5.29 9.69 -2.98
C PHE A 87 -6.55 8.98 -3.50
N SER A 88 -6.44 7.68 -3.80
CA SER A 88 -7.54 6.85 -4.23
C SER A 88 -8.44 6.42 -3.06
N HIS A 89 -9.71 6.82 -3.11
CA HIS A 89 -10.70 6.36 -2.13
C HIS A 89 -10.92 4.85 -2.19
N ASP A 90 -10.78 4.23 -3.35
CA ASP A 90 -10.94 2.78 -3.50
C ASP A 90 -9.78 2.00 -2.91
N ALA A 91 -8.55 2.51 -3.06
CA ALA A 91 -7.38 1.97 -2.38
C ALA A 91 -7.58 1.97 -0.87
N ALA A 92 -7.98 3.12 -0.31
CA ALA A 92 -8.26 3.26 1.11
C ALA A 92 -9.37 2.30 1.59
N ARG A 93 -10.42 2.11 0.79
CA ARG A 93 -11.50 1.15 1.10
C ARG A 93 -11.01 -0.30 1.09
N ILE A 94 -10.13 -0.67 0.14
CA ILE A 94 -9.52 -2.00 0.07
C ILE A 94 -8.58 -2.22 1.26
N ALA A 95 -7.75 -1.23 1.60
CA ALA A 95 -6.87 -1.27 2.76
C ALA A 95 -7.67 -1.54 4.05
N TRP A 96 -8.73 -0.77 4.28
CA TRP A 96 -9.57 -0.91 5.46
C TRP A 96 -10.30 -2.27 5.51
N LYS A 97 -10.97 -2.67 4.41
CA LYS A 97 -11.82 -3.88 4.41
C LYS A 97 -11.03 -5.19 4.26
N GLY A 98 -10.01 -5.20 3.42
CA GLY A 98 -9.24 -6.40 3.08
C GLY A 98 -8.00 -6.60 3.95
N ASN A 99 -7.38 -5.51 4.40
CA ASN A 99 -6.10 -5.56 5.11
C ASN A 99 -6.14 -5.03 6.54
N GLY A 100 -7.23 -4.37 6.95
CA GLY A 100 -7.44 -3.94 8.34
C GLY A 100 -6.48 -2.83 8.78
N VAL A 101 -5.99 -2.04 7.84
CA VAL A 101 -5.02 -0.95 8.03
C VAL A 101 -5.54 0.36 7.44
#